data_AF-A0A9J6FDK2-F1
#
_entry.id   AF-A0A9J6FDK2-F1
#
_cell.length_a   1.000
_cell.length_b   1.000
_cell.length_c   1.000
_cell.angle_alpha   90.00
_cell.angle_beta   90.00
_cell.angle_gamma   90.00
#
_symmetry.space_group_name_H-M   'P 1'
#
loop_
_entity.id
_entity.type
_entity.pdbx_description
1 polymer ?
#
loop_
_entity_poly.entity_id
_entity_poly.type
_entity_poly.pdbx_seq_one_letter_code
_entity_poly.pdbx_strand_id
1 'polypeptide(L)'
;MDSNNTPALLRQAPFWTRDKEEQLIGLYSQFSLLWDRRHPYYYKRERREHAMRATAAALNNEFDSEPMLSTFHVTLNTVVFLR
;
A
#
# COMPACT_ATOMS: atom_id res chain seq x y z
N MET A 1 -1.39 43.09 -26.38
CA MET A 1 -2.04 41.75 -26.32
C MET A 1 -0.96 40.81 -25.83
N ASP A 2 -0.89 40.68 -24.50
CA ASP A 2 0.35 40.30 -23.84
C ASP A 2 0.18 38.85 -23.41
N SER A 3 0.87 37.97 -24.12
CA SER A 3 1.04 36.56 -23.79
C SER A 3 1.87 36.46 -22.52
N ASN A 4 1.26 36.61 -21.35
CA ASN A 4 1.94 36.32 -20.10
C ASN A 4 1.00 35.67 -19.09
N ASN A 5 1.43 34.48 -18.68
CA ASN A 5 1.26 33.92 -17.35
C ASN A 5 -0.01 33.07 -17.13
N THR A 6 -0.08 31.96 -17.85
CA THR A 6 -0.70 30.75 -17.31
C THR A 6 0.01 30.43 -15.98
N PRO A 7 -0.70 30.46 -14.83
CA PRO A 7 -0.03 30.43 -13.53
C PRO A 7 0.71 29.10 -13.35
N ALA A 8 1.98 29.20 -12.93
CA ALA A 8 2.92 28.12 -12.63
C ALA A 8 2.46 27.12 -11.54
N LEU A 9 1.18 27.10 -11.18
CA LEU A 9 0.58 26.30 -10.11
C LEU A 9 0.20 24.87 -10.53
N LEU A 10 0.29 24.51 -11.82
CA LEU A 10 0.12 23.11 -12.26
C LEU A 10 1.40 22.27 -12.12
N ARG A 11 2.53 22.89 -11.73
CA ARG A 11 3.86 22.34 -12.06
C ARG A 11 4.56 21.58 -10.94
N GLN A 12 3.87 21.02 -9.97
CA GLN A 12 4.48 20.06 -9.03
C GLN A 12 3.47 18.99 -8.60
N ALA A 13 2.87 18.30 -9.57
CA ALA A 13 2.31 16.98 -9.26
C ALA A 13 3.47 16.08 -8.81
N PRO A 14 3.35 15.35 -7.68
CA PRO A 14 4.34 14.35 -7.29
C PRO A 14 4.58 13.40 -8.46
N PHE A 15 5.80 13.37 -8.97
CA PHE A 15 6.15 12.48 -10.07
C PHE A 15 6.26 11.05 -9.53
N TRP A 16 5.41 10.14 -10.00
CA TRP A 16 5.57 8.71 -9.76
C TRP A 16 6.80 8.23 -10.53
N THR A 17 7.81 7.77 -9.80
CA THR A 17 8.96 7.10 -10.41
C THR A 17 8.63 5.63 -10.61
N ARG A 18 9.27 5.00 -11.61
CA ARG A 18 9.09 3.57 -11.88
C ARG A 18 9.38 2.70 -10.65
N ASP A 19 10.39 3.05 -9.84
CA ASP A 19 10.70 2.33 -8.60
C ASP A 19 9.55 2.40 -7.59
N LYS A 20 8.88 3.55 -7.46
CA LYS A 20 7.70 3.70 -6.60
C LYS A 20 6.51 2.93 -7.15
N GLU A 21 6.33 2.89 -8.46
CA GLU A 21 5.29 2.06 -9.09
C GLU A 21 5.53 0.57 -8.85
N GLU A 22 6.75 0.08 -9.04
CA GLU A 22 7.12 -1.32 -8.81
C GLU A 22 6.93 -1.70 -7.33
N GLN A 23 7.32 -0.82 -6.39
CA GLN A 23 7.05 -1.01 -4.96
C GLN A 23 5.55 -1.02 -4.64
N LEU A 24 4.77 -0.12 -5.22
CA LEU A 24 3.31 -0.08 -5.05
C LEU A 24 2.68 -1.39 -5.53
N ILE A 25 3.06 -1.87 -6.72
CA ILE A 25 2.54 -3.11 -7.30
C ILE A 25 2.91 -4.30 -6.40
N GLY A 26 4.16 -4.36 -5.94
CA GLY A 26 4.63 -5.40 -5.03
C GLY A 26 3.80 -5.45 -3.74
N LEU A 27 3.67 -4.31 -3.05
CA LEU A 27 2.88 -4.20 -1.83
C LEU A 27 1.40 -4.51 -2.07
N TYR A 28 0.81 -3.96 -3.13
CA TYR A 28 -0.60 -4.15 -3.46
C TYR A 28 -0.92 -5.63 -3.77
N SER A 29 0.00 -6.34 -4.41
CA SER A 29 -0.15 -7.75 -4.74
C SER A 29 -0.23 -8.64 -3.49
N GLN A 30 0.45 -8.27 -2.40
CA GLN A 30 0.45 -9.01 -1.14
C GLN A 30 -0.90 -8.96 -0.42
N PHE A 31 -1.67 -7.89 -0.62
CA PHE A 31 -2.99 -7.72 0.00
C PHE A 31 -4.11 -8.22 -0.92
N SER A 32 -4.28 -9.54 -1.01
CA SER A 32 -5.37 -10.17 -1.78
C SER A 32 -6.77 -9.64 -1.41
N LEU A 33 -6.94 -9.15 -0.18
CA LEU A 33 -8.17 -8.49 0.30
C LEU A 33 -8.54 -7.20 -0.46
N LEU A 34 -7.61 -6.58 -1.18
CA LEU A 34 -7.84 -5.34 -1.94
C LEU A 34 -8.39 -5.61 -3.34
N TRP A 35 -8.03 -6.74 -3.95
CA TRP A 35 -8.35 -7.04 -5.36
C TRP A 35 -9.12 -8.35 -5.58
N ASP A 36 -9.00 -9.35 -4.70
CA ASP A 36 -9.76 -10.61 -4.81
C ASP A 36 -11.13 -10.49 -4.11
N ARG A 37 -12.18 -10.42 -4.92
CA ARG A 37 -13.58 -10.36 -4.46
C ARG A 37 -14.03 -11.59 -3.67
N ARG A 38 -13.34 -12.72 -3.84
CA ARG A 38 -13.65 -13.98 -3.13
C ARG A 38 -13.01 -14.02 -1.75
N HIS A 39 -12.11 -13.08 -1.45
CA HIS A 39 -11.44 -13.05 -0.16
C HIS A 39 -12.46 -12.74 0.96
N PRO A 40 -12.46 -13.48 2.09
CA PRO A 40 -13.45 -13.32 3.17
C PRO A 40 -13.50 -11.89 3.74
N TYR A 41 -12.39 -11.16 3.64
CA TYR A 41 -12.27 -9.80 4.14
C TYR A 41 -12.40 -8.72 3.06
N TYR A 42 -12.72 -9.07 1.81
CA TYR A 42 -12.84 -8.12 0.71
C TYR A 42 -13.92 -7.06 0.96
N TYR A 43 -15.08 -7.46 1.49
CA TYR A 43 -16.18 -6.55 1.81
C TYR A 43 -16.02 -5.84 3.17
N LYS A 44 -14.97 -6.18 3.94
CA LYS A 44 -14.69 -5.53 5.23
C LYS A 44 -13.96 -4.23 4.98
N ARG A 45 -14.72 -3.13 4.96
CA ARG A 45 -14.19 -1.76 4.73
C ARG A 45 -12.99 -1.44 5.60
N GLU A 46 -13.07 -1.71 6.91
CA GLU A 46 -11.98 -1.47 7.87
C GLU A 46 -10.69 -2.19 7.50
N ARG A 47 -10.78 -3.45 7.05
CA ARG A 47 -9.61 -4.24 6.64
C ARG A 47 -8.98 -3.69 5.37
N ARG A 48 -9.80 -3.23 4.40
CA ARG A 48 -9.30 -2.58 3.19
C ARG A 48 -8.66 -1.22 3.47
N GLU A 49 -9.30 -0.41 4.32
CA GLU A 49 -8.75 0.89 4.74
C GLU A 49 -7.42 0.72 5.47
N HIS A 50 -7.31 -0.29 6.34
CA HIS A 50 -6.07 -0.62 7.01
C HIS A 50 -4.97 -1.03 6.02
N ALA A 51 -5.26 -1.95 5.09
CA ALA A 51 -4.29 -2.37 4.08
C ALA A 51 -3.86 -1.21 3.16
N MET A 52 -4.79 -0.36 2.72
CA MET A 52 -4.45 0.83 1.93
C MET A 52 -3.55 1.81 2.70
N ARG A 53 -3.84 2.04 3.99
CA ARG A 53 -2.98 2.86 4.85
C ARG A 53 -1.60 2.25 5.04
N ALA A 54 -1.51 0.93 5.21
CA ALA A 54 -0.24 0.22 5.31
C ALA A 54 0.59 0.36 4.01
N THR A 55 -0.04 0.17 2.85
CA THR A 55 0.61 0.38 1.54
C THR A 55 1.08 1.83 1.36
N ALA A 56 0.26 2.81 1.73
CA ALA A 56 0.62 4.23 1.63
C ALA A 56 1.74 4.62 2.61
N ALA A 57 1.75 4.04 3.82
CA ALA A 57 2.82 4.25 4.79
C ALA A 57 4.13 3.65 4.28
N ALA A 58 4.11 2.41 3.79
CA ALA A 58 5.29 1.73 3.26
C ALA A 58 5.88 2.42 2.01
N LEU A 59 5.06 3.11 1.21
CA LEU A 59 5.53 3.90 0.06
C LEU A 59 6.11 5.27 0.43
N ASN A 60 5.68 5.85 1.55
CA ASN A 60 6.10 7.18 1.98
C ASN A 60 7.26 7.15 2.98
N ASN A 61 7.34 6.09 3.80
CA ASN A 61 8.36 5.89 4.81
C ASN A 61 9.06 4.55 4.56
N GLU A 62 10.37 4.57 4.33
CA GLU A 62 11.23 3.47 4.79
C GLU A 62 11.04 3.37 6.31
N PHE A 63 10.08 2.53 6.75
CA PHE A 63 9.82 2.14 8.13
C PHE A 63 9.97 3.25 9.20
N ASP A 64 8.90 4.01 9.45
CA ASP A 64 8.65 4.45 10.83
C ASP A 64 8.13 3.23 11.62
N SER A 65 9.08 2.43 12.09
CA SER A 65 9.08 1.69 13.36
C SER A 65 7.72 1.23 13.94
N GLU A 66 7.34 -0.03 13.67
CA GLU A 66 6.78 -1.12 14.54
C GLU A 66 5.83 -0.81 15.75
N PRO A 67 5.08 -1.78 16.34
CA PRO A 67 4.66 -3.11 15.91
C PRO A 67 3.14 -3.37 16.14
N MET A 68 2.37 -3.76 15.12
CA MET A 68 1.07 -4.45 15.33
C MET A 68 0.89 -5.64 14.38
N LEU A 69 1.98 -6.19 13.85
CA LEU A 69 1.98 -7.50 13.19
C LEU A 69 2.39 -8.65 14.14
N SER A 70 2.50 -8.39 15.44
CA SER A 70 2.67 -9.46 16.45
C SER A 70 1.47 -10.41 16.55
N THR A 71 0.32 -10.07 15.96
CA THR A 71 -0.89 -10.93 16.02
C THR A 71 -1.13 -11.72 14.73
N PHE A 72 -0.60 -11.29 13.57
CA PHE A 72 -0.94 -11.90 12.28
C PHE A 72 0.13 -12.82 11.67
N HIS A 73 1.40 -12.75 12.11
CA HIS A 73 2.46 -13.64 11.59
C HIS A 73 2.65 -14.95 12.39
N VAL A 74 2.11 -15.07 13.61
CA VAL A 74 2.23 -16.30 14.43
C VAL A 74 1.40 -17.46 13.87
N THR A 75 0.36 -17.19 13.06
CA THR A 75 -0.54 -18.23 12.54
C THR A 75 -0.24 -18.68 11.11
N LEU A 76 0.55 -17.94 10.33
CA LEU A 76 0.83 -18.31 8.93
C LEU A 76 2.16 -19.05 8.71
N ASN A 77 3.08 -19.04 9.69
CA ASN A 77 4.36 -19.78 9.60
C ASN A 77 4.51 -20.90 10.64
N THR A 78 3.51 -21.12 11.52
CA THR A 78 3.50 -22.23 12.50
C THR A 78 2.49 -23.32 12.12
N VAL A 79 2.42 -23.65 10.83
CA VAL A 79 2.13 -25.04 10.45
C VAL A 79 3.40 -25.60 9.84
N VAL A 80 4.40 -25.66 10.72
CA VAL A 80 5.51 -26.62 10.74
C VAL A 80 4.94 -27.97 10.28
N PHE A 81 5.39 -28.51 9.15
CA PHE A 81 6.62 -29.28 9.11
C PHE A 81 6.68 -30.33 10.23
N LEU A 82 5.66 -31.20 10.37
CA LEU A 82 5.82 -32.45 11.11
C LEU A 82 4.84 -33.52 10.60
N ARG A 83 5.43 -34.48 9.88
CA ARG A 83 4.97 -35.86 9.59
C ARG A 83 3.98 -36.09 8.44
#